data_AF-A0A1I3XW28-F1
#
_entry.id   AF-A0A1I3XW28-F1
#
_cell.length_a   1.000
_cell.length_b   1.000
_cell.length_c   1.000
_cell.angle_alpha   90.00
_cell.angle_beta   90.00
_cell.angle_gamma   90.00
#
_symmetry.space_group_name_H-M   'P 1'
#
loop_
_entity.id
_entity.type
_entity.pdbx_description
1 polymer ?
#
loop_
_entity_poly.entity_id
_entity_poly.type
_entity_poly.pdbx_seq_one_letter_code
_entity_poly.pdbx_strand_id
1 'polypeptide(L)' 'MLQKWCARCKNHSFSSGDWYEWICPYCNKNLTLQKAVPAVIRFVLIRPYTPRRFQQKDHKPSRSDENTA' A
#
# COMPACT_ATOMS: atom_id res chain seq x y z
N MET A 1 -0.84 -8.34 -1.76
CA MET A 1 0.43 -8.78 -1.15
C MET A 1 0.18 -8.99 0.33
N LEU A 2 0.67 -10.09 0.87
CA LEU A 2 0.52 -10.45 2.28
C LEU A 2 1.87 -10.31 3.00
N GLN A 3 1.81 -10.15 4.32
CA GLN A 3 2.99 -10.11 5.17
C GLN A 3 2.85 -10.97 6.42
N LYS A 4 3.97 -11.49 6.91
CA LYS A 4 4.13 -12.18 8.19
C LYS A 4 5.29 -11.57 8.98
N TRP A 5 5.19 -11.56 10.30
CA TRP A 5 6.22 -10.99 11.17
C TRP A 5 7.17 -12.08 11.67
N CYS A 6 8.45 -11.98 11.32
CA CYS A 6 9.44 -12.89 11.85
C CYS A 6 9.92 -12.43 13.23
N ALA A 7 9.57 -13.16 14.29
CA ALA A 7 10.00 -12.86 15.66
C ALA A 7 11.54 -12.92 15.85
N ARG A 8 12.26 -13.66 14.99
CA ARG A 8 13.72 -13.79 15.05
C ARG A 8 14.44 -12.58 14.44
N CYS A 9 13.98 -12.15 13.26
CA CYS A 9 14.60 -11.03 12.54
C CYS A 9 14.00 -9.67 12.89
N LYS A 10 12.85 -9.65 13.58
CA LYS A 10 12.04 -8.45 13.82
C LYS A 10 11.76 -7.68 12.52
N ASN A 11 11.53 -8.44 11.44
CA ASN A 11 11.26 -7.93 10.10
C ASN A 11 10.01 -8.58 9.52
N HIS A 12 9.35 -7.83 8.63
CA HIS A 12 8.25 -8.36 7.83
C HIS A 12 8.79 -9.18 6.67
N SER A 13 8.26 -10.38 6.51
CA SER A 13 8.40 -11.18 5.30
C SER A 13 7.15 -10.96 4.45
N PHE A 14 7.33 -10.90 3.14
CA PHE A 14 6.25 -10.63 2.18
C PHE A 14 6.06 -11.82 1.24
N SER A 15 4.81 -12.11 0.88
CA SER A 15 4.45 -13.16 -0.06
C SER A 15 3.21 -12.77 -0.87
N SER A 16 3.04 -13.40 -2.03
CA SER A 16 1.86 -13.25 -2.89
C SER A 16 0.63 -14.00 -2.36
N GLY A 17 0.79 -14.99 -1.49
CA GLY A 17 -0.31 -15.80 -0.94
C GLY A 17 0.02 -16.45 0.41
N ASP A 18 -1.01 -16.97 1.10
CA ASP A 18 -0.90 -17.61 2.43
C ASP A 18 -0.90 -19.14 2.38
N TRP A 19 -1.09 -19.71 1.19
CA TRP A 19 -1.48 -21.11 0.98
C TRP A 19 -0.30 -22.09 0.90
N TYR A 20 0.93 -21.57 0.88
CA TYR A 20 2.16 -22.34 0.70
C TYR A 20 3.11 -22.16 1.88
N GLU A 21 4.14 -23.00 1.93
CA GLU A 21 5.22 -22.88 2.89
C GLU A 21 5.78 -21.46 2.88
N TRP A 22 5.73 -20.80 4.03
CA TRP A 22 6.20 -19.43 4.18
C TRP A 22 7.50 -19.44 4.97
N ILE A 23 8.60 -19.25 4.27
CA ILE A 23 9.94 -19.16 4.89
C ILE A 23 10.36 -17.69 5.01
N CYS A 24 10.89 -17.31 6.17
CA CYS A 24 11.48 -15.99 6.37
C CYS A 24 12.74 -15.85 5.49
N PRO A 25 12.82 -14.85 4.58
CA PRO A 25 13.95 -14.71 3.66
C PRO A 25 15.26 -14.32 4.34
N TYR A 26 15.23 -13.93 5.61
CA TYR A 26 16.39 -13.43 6.34
C TYR A 26 17.05 -14.50 7.23
N CYS A 27 16.26 -15.43 7.79
CA CYS A 27 16.78 -16.41 8.74
C CYS A 27 16.33 -17.84 8.45
N ASN A 28 15.66 -18.06 7.31
CA ASN A 28 15.10 -19.33 6.87
C ASN A 28 14.15 -19.99 7.89
N LYS A 29 13.62 -19.22 8.84
CA LYS A 29 12.64 -19.72 9.81
C LYS A 29 11.31 -19.95 9.10
N ASN A 30 10.68 -21.08 9.37
CA ASN A 30 9.34 -21.37 8.91
C ASN A 30 8.31 -20.52 9.67
N LEU A 31 7.51 -19.76 8.92
CA LEU A 31 6.44 -18.86 9.36
C LEU A 31 5.06 -19.35 8.88
N THR A 32 4.96 -20.54 8.27
CA THR A 32 3.74 -21.05 7.63
C THR A 32 2.55 -21.04 8.59
N LEU A 33 2.76 -21.42 9.85
CA LEU A 33 1.73 -21.46 10.89
C LEU A 33 1.26 -20.08 11.38
N GLN A 34 1.99 -18.99 11.09
CA GLN A 34 1.53 -17.66 11.46
C GLN A 34 0.43 -17.20 10.50
N LYS A 35 -0.55 -16.46 11.01
CA LYS A 35 -1.59 -15.85 10.17
C LYS A 35 -0.99 -14.73 9.32
N ALA A 36 -1.19 -14.77 8.00
CA ALA A 36 -0.80 -13.65 7.16
C ALA A 36 -1.75 -12.46 7.35
N VAL A 37 -1.21 -11.25 7.25
CA VAL A 37 -2.00 -10.01 7.23
C VAL A 37 -1.76 -9.26 5.92
N PRO A 38 -2.70 -8.40 5.47
CA PRO A 38 -2.47 -7.55 4.31
C PRO A 38 -1.20 -6.70 4.49
N ALA A 39 -0.34 -6.68 3.46
CA ALA A 39 0.84 -5.83 3.46
C ALA A 39 0.40 -4.37 3.33
N VAL A 40 0.73 -3.54 4.32
CA VAL A 40 0.49 -2.09 4.26
C VAL A 40 1.66 -1.44 3.54
N ILE A 41 1.48 -1.13 2.27
CA ILE A 41 2.48 -0.38 1.48
C ILE A 41 2.18 1.10 1.65
N ARG A 42 3.07 1.82 2.36
CA ARG A 42 3.01 3.29 2.43
C ARG A 42 3.76 3.86 1.24
N PHE A 43 3.04 4.39 0.26
CA PHE A 43 3.64 5.13 -0.83
C PHE A 43 3.90 6.57 -0.39
N VAL A 44 5.14 7.02 -0.52
CA VAL A 44 5.47 8.45 -0.41
C VAL A 44 5.36 9.04 -1.80
N LEU A 45 4.29 9.81 -2.03
CA LEU A 45 4.14 10.57 -3.26
C LEU A 45 5.09 11.78 -3.21
N ILE A 46 6.28 11.65 -3.78
CA ILE A 46 7.19 12.78 -3.97
C ILE A 46 6.63 13.60 -5.14
N ARG A 47 5.89 14.67 -4.84
CA ARG A 47 5.47 15.62 -5.89
C ARG A 47 6.67 16.45 -6.29
N PRO A 48 7.05 16.48 -7.58
CA PRO A 48 8.04 17.44 -8.05
C PRO A 48 7.51 18.85 -7.78
N TYR A 49 8.40 19.77 -7.41
CA TYR A 49 8.04 21.16 -7.25
C TYR A 49 7.63 21.73 -8.62
N THR A 50 6.33 21.92 -8.83
CA THR A 50 5.81 22.63 -10.00
C THR A 50 5.71 24.13 -9.67
N PRO A 51 6.39 25.02 -10.41
CA PRO A 51 6.22 26.45 -10.26
C PRO A 51 4.74 26.82 -10.48
N ARG A 52 4.17 27.72 -9.66
CA ARG A 52 2.75 28.14 -9.73
C ARG A 52 2.29 28.56 -11.13
N ARG A 53 3.21 29.01 -12.00
CA ARG A 53 2.90 29.43 -13.37
C ARG A 53 2.41 28.29 -14.28
N PHE A 54 2.72 27.03 -13.94
CA PHE A 54 2.29 25.84 -14.69
C PHE A 54 1.15 25.07 -14.02
N GLN A 55 0.63 25.56 -12.88
CA GLN A 55 -0.55 24.98 -12.28
C GLN A 55 -1.78 25.40 -13.09
N GLN A 56 -2.23 24.55 -14.01
CA GLN A 56 -3.54 24.67 -14.62
C GLN A 56 -4.57 24.74 -13.50
N LYS A 57 -5.38 25.80 -13.49
CA LYS A 57 -6.49 25.92 -12.55
C LYS A 57 -7.45 24.77 -12.87
N ASP A 58 -7.61 23.84 -11.93
CA ASP A 58 -8.65 22.82 -12.03
C ASP A 58 -9.99 23.52 -12.27
N HIS A 59 -10.52 23.36 -13.49
CA HIS A 59 -11.84 23.85 -13.83
C HIS A 59 -12.84 22.90 -13.15
N LYS A 60 -13.27 23.27 -11.94
CA LYS A 60 -14.37 22.59 -11.25
C LYS A 60 -15.62 22.75 -12.13
N PRO A 61 -16.24 21.68 -12.64
CA PRO A 61 -17.55 21.83 -13.28
C PRO A 61 -18.53 22.32 -12.23
N SER A 62 -19.11 23.50 -12.47
CA SER A 62 -20.19 24.05 -11.67
C SER A 62 -21.38 23.11 -11.80
N ARG A 63 -21.72 22.41 -10.72
CA ARG A 63 -22.99 21.68 -10.60
C ARG A 63 -24.07 22.73 -10.33
N SER A 64 -24.65 23.26 -11.39
CA SER A 64 -25.92 23.97 -11.37
C SER A 64 -26.91 23.21 -12.27
N ASP A 65 -28.17 23.21 -11.83
CA ASP A 65 -29.37 22.79 -12.55
C ASP A 65 -29.83 21.35 -12.28
N GLU A 66 -30.60 21.17 -11.19
CA GLU A 66 -31.94 20.55 -11.25
C GLU A 66 -32.63 20.66 -9.88
N ASN A 67 -33.40 21.72 -9.68
CA ASN A 67 -34.49 21.75 -8.70
C ASN A 67 -35.72 22.30 -9.44
N THR A 68 -36.52 21.40 -9.98
CA THR A 68 -37.92 21.70 -10.37
C THR A 68 -38.73 20.44 -10.09
N ALA A 69 -39.40 20.44 -8.93
CA ALA A 69 -40.61 19.69 -8.65
C ALA A 69 -41.32 20.35 -7.47
#